data_AF-A0A7S3JDV2-F1
#
_entry.id   AF-A0A7S3JDV2-F1
#
_cell.length_a   1.000
_cell.length_b   1.000
_cell.length_c   1.000
_cell.angle_alpha   90.00
_cell.angle_beta   90.00
_cell.angle_gamma   90.00
#
_symmetry.space_group_name_H-M   'P 1'
#
loop_
_entity.id
_entity.type
_entity.pdbx_description
1 polymer ?
#
loop_
_entity_poly.entity_id
_entity_poly.type
_entity_poly.pdbx_seq_one_letter_code
_entity_poly.pdbx_strand_id
1 'polypeptide(L)'
;KPWKGVIDNSVPSDYKPSMLDGAEPDANLKLEYVYGYRCHDVRNNLRYTNDDHFIYHTAALGICMNPLKNTQRFHFGHKDDIMSFALHPNGKVIATGEIG
;
A
#
# COMPACT_ATOMS: atom_id res chain seq x y z
N LYS A 1 8.76 -24.52 30.18
CA LYS A 1 8.86 -23.70 28.95
C LYS A 1 10.20 -23.98 28.27
N PRO A 2 10.32 -25.06 27.46
CA PRO A 2 11.61 -25.50 26.89
C PRO A 2 12.32 -24.42 26.04
N TRP A 3 11.58 -23.44 25.53
CA TRP A 3 12.12 -22.32 24.74
C TRP A 3 12.93 -21.28 25.53
N LYS A 4 12.81 -21.22 26.86
CA LYS A 4 13.51 -20.20 27.66
C LYS A 4 15.03 -20.29 27.53
N GLY A 5 15.59 -21.49 27.70
CA GLY A 5 17.04 -21.69 27.59
C GLY A 5 17.58 -21.44 26.19
N VAL A 6 16.77 -21.59 25.14
CA VAL A 6 17.20 -21.26 23.77
C VAL A 6 17.29 -19.75 23.58
N ILE A 7 16.30 -19.00 24.08
CA ILE A 7 16.32 -17.53 24.05
C ILE A 7 17.53 -17.01 24.82
N ASP A 8 17.72 -17.49 26.06
CA ASP A 8 18.80 -17.02 26.93
C ASP A 8 20.20 -17.33 26.35
N ASN A 9 20.37 -18.46 25.65
CA ASN A 9 21.64 -18.84 25.01
C ASN A 9 21.85 -18.26 23.59
N SER A 10 20.84 -17.60 23.00
CA SER A 10 20.94 -16.98 21.67
C SER A 10 21.26 -15.49 21.72
N VAL A 11 21.23 -14.87 22.90
CA VAL A 11 21.63 -13.47 23.07
C VAL A 11 23.15 -13.38 22.94
N PRO A 12 23.68 -12.56 22.02
CA PRO A 12 25.12 -12.36 21.91
C PRO A 12 25.73 -11.92 23.24
N SER A 13 26.88 -12.49 23.62
CA SER A 13 27.52 -12.25 24.93
C SER A 13 27.82 -10.77 25.23
N ASP A 14 28.00 -9.96 24.18
CA ASP A 14 28.30 -8.52 24.26
C ASP A 14 27.07 -7.62 24.06
N TYR A 15 25.87 -8.20 23.90
CA TYR A 15 24.64 -7.42 23.78
C TYR A 15 24.30 -6.74 25.11
N LYS A 16 24.19 -5.41 25.06
CA LYS A 16 23.78 -4.58 26.21
C LYS A 16 22.41 -4.02 25.91
N PRO A 17 21.35 -4.48 26.60
CA PRO A 17 20.02 -3.97 26.36
C PRO A 17 19.95 -2.47 26.67
N SER A 18 19.29 -1.72 25.80
CA SER A 18 19.02 -0.31 25.99
C SER A 18 17.58 -0.10 26.46
N MET A 19 17.32 1.03 27.12
CA MET A 19 15.94 1.45 27.45
C MET A 19 15.07 1.71 26.21
N LEU A 20 15.70 1.81 25.03
CA LEU A 20 15.05 2.00 23.73
C LEU A 20 14.78 0.67 23.02
N ASP A 21 15.20 -0.47 23.58
CA ASP A 21 14.95 -1.77 22.95
C ASP A 21 13.46 -2.08 23.01
N GLY A 22 12.83 -2.13 21.84
CA GLY A 22 11.38 -2.25 21.70
C GLY A 22 10.61 -0.93 21.71
N ALA A 23 11.30 0.22 21.80
CA ALA A 23 10.70 1.51 21.52
C ALA A 23 10.33 1.63 20.04
N GLU A 24 9.33 2.46 19.75
CA GLU A 24 9.01 2.79 18.37
C GLU A 24 10.18 3.55 17.71
N PRO A 25 10.45 3.31 16.42
CA PRO A 25 11.44 4.09 15.69
C PRO A 25 11.06 5.56 15.66
N ASP A 26 12.04 6.46 15.72
CA ASP A 26 11.86 7.89 15.45
C ASP A 26 11.76 8.17 13.93
N ALA A 27 10.91 7.39 13.26
CA ALA A 27 10.70 7.44 11.82
C ALA A 27 9.33 6.85 11.45
N ASN A 28 8.79 7.31 10.33
CA ASN A 28 7.56 6.77 9.73
C ASN A 28 7.80 6.37 8.28
N LEU A 29 7.01 5.42 7.81
CA LEU A 29 7.00 5.00 6.42
C LEU A 29 5.89 5.72 5.66
N LYS A 30 6.19 6.12 4.43
CA LYS A 30 5.22 6.68 3.50
C LYS A 30 5.36 5.95 2.18
N LEU A 31 4.23 5.51 1.62
CA LEU A 31 4.20 4.91 0.30
C LEU A 31 4.65 5.94 -0.74
N GLU A 32 5.72 5.61 -1.47
CA GLU A 32 6.27 6.45 -2.53
C GLU A 32 5.74 6.03 -3.90
N TYR A 33 5.78 4.72 -4.19
CA TYR A 33 5.46 4.19 -5.49
C TYR A 33 4.99 2.75 -5.42
N VAL A 34 4.05 2.39 -6.29
CA VAL A 34 3.56 1.04 -6.49
C VAL A 34 3.92 0.57 -7.89
N TYR A 35 4.57 -0.59 -7.94
CA TYR A 35 4.89 -1.29 -9.17
C TYR A 35 3.84 -2.39 -9.41
N GLY A 36 3.33 -2.45 -10.64
CA GLY A 36 2.36 -3.45 -11.07
C GLY A 36 0.95 -2.89 -11.27
N TYR A 37 0.20 -3.60 -12.11
CA TYR A 37 -1.19 -3.33 -12.46
C TYR A 37 -1.96 -4.65 -12.42
N ARG A 38 -3.11 -4.68 -11.74
CA ARG A 38 -3.94 -5.89 -11.63
C ARG A 38 -4.73 -6.09 -12.92
N CYS A 39 -4.24 -6.95 -13.80
CA CYS A 39 -4.85 -7.23 -15.11
C CYS A 39 -5.35 -8.68 -15.28
N HIS A 40 -4.94 -9.60 -14.41
CA HIS A 40 -5.16 -11.03 -14.62
C HIS A 40 -6.61 -11.44 -14.34
N ASP A 41 -7.22 -10.94 -13.26
CA ASP A 41 -8.50 -11.39 -12.71
C ASP A 41 -9.58 -10.29 -12.62
N VAL A 42 -9.25 -9.03 -12.90
CA VAL A 42 -10.21 -7.91 -12.96
C VAL A 42 -10.16 -7.23 -14.33
N ARG A 43 -11.21 -6.46 -14.66
CA ARG A 43 -11.36 -5.74 -15.94
C ARG A 43 -11.92 -4.34 -15.69
N ASN A 44 -11.89 -3.49 -16.72
CA ASN A 44 -12.49 -2.14 -16.70
C ASN A 44 -11.97 -1.21 -15.58
N ASN A 45 -10.72 -1.40 -15.17
CA ASN A 45 -10.12 -0.80 -13.99
C ASN A 45 -8.93 0.14 -14.31
N LEU A 46 -8.91 0.71 -15.51
CA LEU A 46 -7.98 1.76 -15.93
C LEU A 46 -8.76 2.82 -16.72
N ARG A 47 -8.67 4.08 -16.33
CA ARG A 47 -9.29 5.23 -17.02
C ARG A 47 -8.39 6.46 -16.98
N TYR A 48 -8.50 7.32 -17.99
CA TYR A 48 -7.93 8.66 -17.95
C TYR A 48 -8.86 9.64 -17.23
N THR A 49 -8.27 10.58 -16.52
CA THR A 49 -8.93 11.77 -15.98
C THR A 49 -8.87 12.92 -16.98
N ASN A 50 -9.57 14.01 -16.67
CA ASN A 50 -9.49 15.24 -17.46
C ASN A 50 -8.09 15.91 -17.41
N ASP A 51 -7.25 15.53 -16.44
CA ASP A 51 -5.90 16.07 -16.25
C ASP A 51 -4.81 15.16 -16.86
N ASP A 52 -5.20 14.26 -17.78
CA ASP A 52 -4.33 13.26 -18.43
C ASP A 52 -3.59 12.31 -17.45
N HIS A 53 -4.07 12.21 -16.21
CA HIS A 53 -3.63 11.17 -15.28
C HIS A 53 -4.40 9.89 -15.56
N PHE A 54 -3.75 8.74 -15.42
CA PHE A 54 -4.44 7.45 -15.42
C PHE A 54 -4.70 6.98 -14.00
N ILE A 55 -5.92 6.51 -13.78
CA ILE A 55 -6.37 5.96 -12.51
C ILE A 55 -6.62 4.47 -12.68
N TYR A 56 -6.11 3.71 -11.72
CA TYR A 56 -6.30 2.26 -11.62
C TYR A 56 -6.24 1.82 -10.16
N HIS A 57 -6.33 0.52 -9.92
CA HIS A 57 -6.12 -0.05 -8.60
C HIS A 57 -5.26 -1.32 -8.67
N THR A 58 -4.66 -1.66 -7.54
CA THR A 58 -4.03 -2.97 -7.27
C THR A 58 -4.12 -3.24 -5.77
N ALA A 59 -4.24 -4.49 -5.37
CA ALA A 59 -4.60 -4.87 -4.00
C ALA A 59 -5.81 -4.03 -3.48
N ALA A 60 -5.73 -3.53 -2.25
CA ALA A 60 -6.69 -2.63 -1.61
C ALA A 60 -6.45 -1.13 -1.90
N LEU A 61 -5.70 -0.78 -2.95
CA LEU A 61 -5.21 0.59 -3.15
C LEU A 61 -5.67 1.21 -4.47
N GLY A 62 -6.34 2.37 -4.38
CA GLY A 62 -6.59 3.23 -5.54
C GLY A 62 -5.35 4.09 -5.86
N ILE A 63 -4.99 4.17 -7.14
CA ILE A 63 -3.79 4.87 -7.63
C ILE A 63 -4.18 5.87 -8.71
N CYS A 64 -3.75 7.11 -8.57
CA CYS A 64 -3.80 8.14 -9.60
C CYS A 64 -2.37 8.50 -10.01
N MET A 65 -1.99 8.14 -11.24
CA MET A 65 -0.63 8.30 -11.75
C MET A 65 -0.54 9.47 -12.72
N ASN A 66 0.41 10.36 -12.45
CA ASN A 66 0.83 11.42 -13.36
C ASN A 66 2.03 10.93 -14.19
N PRO A 67 1.85 10.59 -15.48
CA PRO A 67 2.95 10.08 -16.31
C PRO A 67 4.03 11.12 -16.59
N LEU A 68 3.68 12.40 -16.70
CA LEU A 68 4.63 13.45 -17.05
C LEU A 68 5.65 13.68 -15.94
N LYS A 69 5.22 13.57 -14.69
CA LYS A 69 6.06 13.75 -13.50
C LYS A 69 6.55 12.43 -12.90
N ASN A 70 6.05 11.30 -13.39
CA ASN A 70 6.27 9.98 -12.81
C ASN A 70 5.92 9.92 -11.31
N THR A 71 4.78 10.51 -10.92
CA THR A 71 4.34 10.57 -9.51
C THR A 71 2.98 9.95 -9.30
N GLN A 72 2.79 9.30 -8.15
CA GLN A 72 1.55 8.64 -7.77
C GLN A 72 0.88 9.32 -6.59
N ARG A 73 -0.45 9.35 -6.62
CA ARG A 73 -1.31 9.67 -5.48
C ARG A 73 -2.17 8.46 -5.14
N PHE A 74 -2.43 8.26 -3.86
CA PHE A 74 -3.00 7.02 -3.34
C PHE A 74 -4.30 7.25 -2.57
N HIS A 75 -5.20 6.27 -2.61
CA HIS A 75 -6.42 6.21 -1.81
C HIS A 75 -6.47 4.93 -0.97
N PHE A 76 -6.34 5.05 0.35
CA PHE A 76 -6.20 3.96 1.33
C PHE A 76 -7.53 3.58 2.02
N GLY A 77 -8.67 3.78 1.36
CA GLY A 77 -9.99 3.59 1.97
C GLY A 77 -10.42 2.13 2.18
N HIS A 78 -9.79 1.20 1.45
CA HIS A 78 -10.16 -0.21 1.42
C HIS A 78 -9.29 -1.05 2.37
N LYS A 79 -9.86 -2.12 2.91
CA LYS A 79 -9.17 -3.09 3.79
C LYS A 79 -8.90 -4.41 3.10
N ASP A 80 -9.60 -4.68 2.00
CA ASP A 80 -9.41 -5.86 1.19
C ASP A 80 -9.32 -5.48 -0.30
N ASP A 81 -9.08 -6.46 -1.15
CA ASP A 81 -8.89 -6.32 -2.58
C ASP A 81 -10.02 -5.54 -3.25
N ILE A 82 -9.65 -4.47 -3.96
CA ILE A 82 -10.58 -3.74 -4.83
C ILE A 82 -10.88 -4.62 -6.04
N MET A 83 -12.18 -4.85 -6.29
CA MET A 83 -12.69 -5.70 -7.36
C MET A 83 -13.49 -4.93 -8.42
N SER A 84 -13.99 -3.75 -8.07
CA SER A 84 -14.83 -2.93 -8.98
C SER A 84 -14.38 -1.47 -9.00
N PHE A 85 -14.56 -0.84 -10.17
CA PHE A 85 -14.07 0.49 -10.47
C PHE A 85 -15.03 1.22 -11.43
N ALA A 86 -15.37 2.47 -11.14
CA ALA A 86 -16.13 3.34 -12.03
C ALA A 86 -15.64 4.80 -11.94
N LEU A 87 -15.40 5.42 -13.10
CA LEU A 87 -15.13 6.86 -13.21
C LEU A 87 -16.44 7.58 -13.57
N HIS A 88 -16.83 8.55 -12.75
CA HIS A 88 -17.99 9.39 -13.03
C HIS A 88 -17.73 10.23 -14.31
N PRO A 89 -18.75 10.51 -15.16
CA PRO A 89 -18.57 11.23 -16.43
C PRO A 89 -17.92 12.61 -16.34
N ASN A 90 -17.93 13.24 -15.16
CA ASN A 90 -17.22 14.50 -14.93
C ASN A 90 -15.68 14.35 -14.87
N GLY A 91 -15.16 13.12 -14.88
CA GLY A 91 -13.72 12.81 -14.86
C GLY A 91 -13.01 13.09 -13.54
N LYS A 92 -13.75 13.38 -12.45
CA LYS A 92 -13.19 13.83 -11.17
C LYS A 92 -13.53 12.92 -9.98
N VAL A 93 -14.58 12.13 -10.09
CA VAL A 93 -15.07 11.28 -9.00
C VAL A 93 -14.92 9.82 -9.41
N ILE A 94 -14.34 9.02 -8.52
CA ILE A 94 -14.15 7.58 -8.70
C ILE A 94 -14.93 6.84 -7.62
N ALA A 95 -15.62 5.78 -8.01
CA ALA A 95 -16.21 4.81 -7.10
C ALA A 95 -15.45 3.48 -7.21
N THR A 96 -15.12 2.89 -6.06
CA THR A 96 -14.44 1.59 -5.94
C THR A 96 -15.18 0.71 -4.94
N GLY A 97 -15.13 -0.60 -5.17
CA GLY A 97 -15.73 -1.60 -4.28
C GLY A 97 -14.79 -2.77 -4.04
N GLU A 98 -14.71 -3.23 -2.78
CA GLU A 98 -13.89 -4.36 -2.33
C GLU A 98 -14.70 -5.65 -2.18
N ILE A 99 -14.00 -6.77 -2.02
CA ILE A 99 -14.60 -8.11 -1.91
C ILE A 99 -15.35 -8.34 -0.57
N GLY A 100 -14.94 -7.66 0.51
CA GLY A 100 -15.62 -7.64 1.82
C GLY A 100 -14.98 -8.49 2.90
#